data_AF-A0A925VVZ1-F1
#
_entry.id   AF-A0A925VVZ1-F1
#
_cell.length_a   1.000
_cell.length_b   1.000
_cell.length_c   1.000
_cell.angle_alpha   90.00
_cell.angle_beta   90.00
_cell.angle_gamma   90.00
#
_symmetry.space_group_name_H-M   'P 1'
#
loop_
_entity.id
_entity.type
_entity.pdbx_description
1 polymer ?
#
loop_
_entity_poly.entity_id
_entity_poly.type
_entity_poly.pdbx_seq_one_letter_code
_entity_poly.pdbx_strand_id
1 'polypeptide(L)'
;LHELRGFSCAGVVVEDEARKSLACTRSFGQGLTELEHVAGAVASHAARAGEKLRRQGLAARMLTVFVETSRFAATPPPYSFSAQLMMPTATDDTLVLASWARRGLERIWRPGLRYVKAGVVLDGLEQAGADRQAALFADVARSPERTKLMGAVDALNGRYGGGAVRVAAAVAAPGQQEPWGMRREAKSPAFTTKWGELWQVRC
;
A
#
# COMPACT_ATOMS: atom_id res chain seq x y z
N LEU A 1 -35.40 14.58 1.07
CA LEU A 1 -36.29 15.35 0.17
C LEU A 1 -35.92 16.83 0.02
N HIS A 2 -35.08 17.42 0.88
CA HIS A 2 -34.70 18.84 0.79
C HIS A 2 -33.64 19.13 -0.29
N GLU A 3 -32.66 18.24 -0.47
CA GLU A 3 -31.60 18.38 -1.48
C GLU A 3 -32.14 18.38 -2.91
N LEU A 4 -33.10 17.50 -3.21
CA LEU A 4 -33.79 17.42 -4.50
C LEU A 4 -34.68 18.64 -4.81
N ARG A 5 -34.90 19.50 -3.81
CA ARG A 5 -35.62 20.77 -3.96
C ARG A 5 -34.67 21.98 -4.01
N GLY A 6 -33.37 21.75 -4.19
CA GLY A 6 -32.36 22.81 -4.32
C GLY A 6 -31.87 23.39 -2.99
N PHE A 7 -32.27 22.82 -1.85
CA PHE A 7 -31.77 23.25 -0.55
C PHE A 7 -30.49 22.49 -0.21
N SER A 8 -29.38 23.22 -0.07
CA SER A 8 -28.12 22.65 0.41
C SER A 8 -28.33 22.04 1.80
N CYS A 9 -28.20 20.72 1.90
CA CYS A 9 -28.44 19.97 3.14
C CYS A 9 -27.17 19.78 3.98
N ALA A 10 -26.00 20.13 3.45
CA ALA A 10 -24.73 20.10 4.16
C ALA A 10 -23.90 21.34 3.79
N GLY A 11 -23.51 22.13 4.79
CA GLY A 11 -22.48 23.15 4.61
C GLY A 11 -21.15 22.48 4.28
N VAL A 12 -20.33 23.12 3.45
CA VAL A 12 -18.94 22.66 3.24
C VAL A 12 -18.20 22.90 4.55
N VAL A 13 -18.12 21.87 5.38
CA VAL A 13 -17.34 21.90 6.62
C VAL A 13 -15.88 21.75 6.21
N VAL A 14 -15.12 22.85 6.33
CA VAL A 14 -13.66 22.86 6.17
C VAL A 14 -13.06 22.54 7.55
N GLU A 15 -13.31 21.33 8.05
CA GLU A 15 -12.57 20.81 9.20
C GLU A 15 -11.43 19.92 8.69
N ASP A 16 -10.24 20.12 9.26
CA ASP A 16 -9.07 19.27 9.03
C ASP A 16 -9.26 17.96 9.81
N GLU A 17 -10.22 17.14 9.36
CA GLU A 17 -10.52 15.86 10.02
C GLU A 17 -9.27 14.98 10.01
N ALA A 18 -8.91 14.48 11.19
CA ALA A 18 -7.84 13.51 11.34
C ALA A 18 -8.07 12.33 10.38
N ARG A 19 -7.01 11.94 9.66
CA ARG A 19 -7.08 10.86 8.67
C ARG A 19 -7.59 9.58 9.33
N LYS A 20 -8.72 9.06 8.82
CA LYS A 20 -9.40 7.87 9.37
C LYS A 20 -8.80 6.55 8.84
N SER A 21 -8.26 6.56 7.62
CA SER A 21 -7.66 5.39 7.00
C SER A 21 -6.58 5.73 5.96
N LEU A 22 -5.75 4.74 5.63
CA LEU A 22 -4.69 4.85 4.63
C LEU A 22 -4.65 3.62 3.72
N ALA A 23 -4.91 3.82 2.43
CA ALA A 23 -4.86 2.75 1.43
C ALA A 23 -3.63 2.87 0.52
N CYS A 24 -3.00 1.72 0.23
CA CYS A 24 -2.01 1.56 -0.83
C CYS A 24 -2.39 0.34 -1.66
N THR A 25 -2.81 0.59 -2.89
CA THR A 25 -3.40 -0.43 -3.77
C THR A 25 -3.06 -0.10 -5.21
N ARG A 26 -2.96 -1.11 -6.07
CA ARG A 26 -2.86 -0.92 -7.53
C ARG A 26 -3.41 -2.13 -8.29
N SER A 27 -3.92 -1.85 -9.49
CA SER A 27 -4.14 -2.90 -10.50
C SER A 27 -2.83 -3.28 -11.16
N PHE A 28 -2.69 -4.56 -11.49
CA PHE A 28 -1.53 -5.12 -12.16
C PHE A 28 -1.60 -4.86 -13.68
N GLY A 29 -0.45 -4.75 -14.34
CA GLY A 29 -0.40 -4.63 -15.81
C GLY A 29 -0.89 -5.89 -16.53
N GLN A 30 -0.78 -7.04 -15.86
CA GLN A 30 -1.30 -8.33 -16.28
C GLN A 30 -1.89 -9.07 -15.08
N GLY A 31 -2.88 -9.93 -15.31
CA GLY A 31 -3.44 -10.73 -14.23
C GLY A 31 -2.45 -11.80 -13.74
N LEU A 32 -2.29 -11.91 -12.42
CA LEU A 32 -1.35 -12.78 -11.72
C LEU A 32 -2.06 -14.03 -11.17
N THR A 33 -1.41 -15.18 -11.28
CA THR A 33 -1.91 -16.49 -10.83
C THR A 33 -1.09 -17.09 -9.70
N GLU A 34 0.14 -16.62 -9.50
CA GLU A 34 1.05 -17.13 -8.47
C GLU A 34 0.93 -16.33 -7.17
N LEU A 35 0.86 -17.05 -6.05
CA LEU A 35 0.80 -16.44 -4.72
C LEU A 35 1.98 -15.50 -4.49
N GLU A 36 3.20 -15.93 -4.84
CA GLU A 36 4.41 -15.15 -4.60
C GLU A 36 4.44 -13.83 -5.37
N HIS A 37 3.84 -13.77 -6.56
CA HIS A 37 3.73 -12.53 -7.31
C HIS A 37 2.75 -11.55 -6.65
N VAL A 38 1.61 -12.04 -6.17
CA VAL A 38 0.65 -11.20 -5.45
C VAL A 38 1.19 -10.80 -4.08
N ALA A 39 1.90 -11.70 -3.39
CA ALA A 39 2.57 -11.43 -2.13
C ALA A 39 3.63 -10.33 -2.28
N GLY A 40 4.42 -10.35 -3.35
CA GLY A 40 5.40 -9.29 -3.63
C GLY A 40 4.77 -7.93 -3.88
N ALA A 41 3.62 -7.90 -4.57
CA ALA A 41 2.84 -6.68 -4.74
C ALA A 41 2.29 -6.14 -3.41
N VAL A 42 1.68 -7.02 -2.61
CA VAL A 42 1.13 -6.68 -1.29
C VAL A 42 2.23 -6.20 -0.34
N ALA A 43 3.40 -6.84 -0.33
CA ALA A 43 4.56 -6.40 0.45
C ALA A 43 5.04 -5.01 0.01
N SER A 44 5.09 -4.74 -1.30
CA SER A 44 5.41 -3.41 -1.84
C SER A 44 4.41 -2.35 -1.38
N HIS A 45 3.11 -2.69 -1.36
CA HIS A 45 2.05 -1.82 -0.89
C HIS A 45 2.11 -1.56 0.62
N ALA A 46 2.39 -2.59 1.42
CA ALA A 46 2.61 -2.46 2.86
C ALA A 46 3.82 -1.57 3.19
N ALA A 47 4.92 -1.71 2.44
CA ALA A 47 6.08 -0.84 2.59
C ALA A 47 5.75 0.62 2.29
N ARG A 48 5.05 0.88 1.19
CA ARG A 48 4.62 2.24 0.84
C ARG A 48 3.61 2.81 1.85
N ALA A 49 2.75 1.96 2.42
CA ALA A 49 1.82 2.37 3.45
C ALA A 49 2.54 2.78 4.74
N GLY A 50 3.53 1.99 5.19
CA GLY A 50 4.38 2.31 6.34
C GLY A 50 5.16 3.63 6.15
N GLU A 51 5.77 3.85 4.99
CA GLU A 51 6.45 5.13 4.67
C GLU A 51 5.48 6.33 4.77
N LYS A 52 4.23 6.17 4.30
CA LYS A 52 3.23 7.23 4.40
C LYS A 52 2.77 7.46 5.86
N LEU A 53 2.61 6.40 6.64
CA LEU A 53 2.29 6.50 8.06
C LEU A 53 3.37 7.30 8.80
N ARG A 54 4.65 6.94 8.62
CA ARG A 54 5.78 7.64 9.23
C ARG A 54 5.86 9.11 8.83
N ARG A 55 5.64 9.43 7.55
CA ARG A 55 5.56 10.83 7.09
C ARG A 55 4.45 11.64 7.76
N GLN A 56 3.40 10.99 8.21
CA GLN A 56 2.25 11.62 8.88
C GLN A 56 2.35 11.54 10.41
N GLY A 57 3.41 10.95 10.95
CA GLY A 57 3.53 10.72 12.40
C GLY A 57 2.45 9.77 12.93
N LEU A 58 1.95 8.84 12.12
CA LEU A 58 0.88 7.91 12.47
C LEU A 58 1.38 6.47 12.56
N ALA A 59 0.68 5.65 13.32
CA ALA A 59 0.80 4.20 13.37
C ALA A 59 -0.60 3.57 13.21
N ALA A 60 -0.68 2.39 12.61
CA ALA A 60 -1.95 1.70 12.37
C ALA A 60 -2.09 0.48 13.27
N ARG A 61 -3.29 0.24 13.81
CA ARG A 61 -3.59 -0.94 14.63
C ARG A 61 -4.29 -2.05 13.84
N MET A 62 -4.81 -1.73 12.66
CA MET A 62 -5.55 -2.67 11.83
C MET A 62 -5.04 -2.66 10.40
N LEU A 63 -4.90 -3.85 9.82
CA LEU A 63 -4.48 -4.04 8.45
C LEU A 63 -5.50 -4.92 7.73
N THR A 64 -6.06 -4.37 6.65
CA THR A 64 -6.90 -5.10 5.72
C THR A 64 -6.11 -5.35 4.44
N VAL A 65 -5.97 -6.60 4.03
CA VAL A 65 -5.43 -6.97 2.71
C VAL A 65 -6.57 -7.47 1.84
N PHE A 66 -6.51 -7.16 0.55
CA PHE A 66 -7.54 -7.61 -0.38
C PHE A 66 -6.95 -7.95 -1.75
N VAL A 67 -7.69 -8.80 -2.47
CA VAL A 67 -7.39 -9.21 -3.85
C VAL A 67 -8.67 -9.21 -4.68
N GLU A 68 -8.57 -8.84 -5.94
CA GLU A 68 -9.69 -8.77 -6.89
C GLU A 68 -9.33 -9.47 -8.21
N THR A 69 -10.27 -10.22 -8.78
CA THR A 69 -10.20 -10.70 -10.17
C THR A 69 -10.93 -9.72 -11.11
N SER A 70 -10.77 -9.92 -12.42
CA SER A 70 -11.38 -9.03 -13.40
C SER A 70 -12.90 -9.10 -13.35
N ARG A 71 -13.55 -7.94 -13.15
CA ARG A 71 -15.02 -7.81 -13.31
C ARG A 71 -15.52 -8.04 -14.74
N PHE A 72 -14.62 -8.02 -15.71
CA PHE A 72 -14.92 -8.22 -17.14
C PHE A 72 -14.73 -9.67 -17.59
N ALA A 73 -14.26 -10.56 -16.71
CA ALA A 73 -14.18 -11.97 -17.03
C ALA A 73 -15.59 -12.58 -16.98
N ALA A 74 -15.99 -13.27 -18.05
CA ALA A 74 -17.27 -13.97 -18.11
C ALA A 74 -17.29 -15.21 -17.19
N THR A 75 -16.14 -15.83 -16.95
CA THR A 75 -15.99 -17.02 -16.10
C THR A 75 -14.57 -17.11 -15.53
N PRO A 76 -14.38 -17.41 -14.23
CA PRO A 76 -15.39 -17.46 -13.18
C PRO A 76 -15.97 -16.06 -12.88
N PRO A 77 -17.09 -15.97 -12.13
CA PRO A 77 -17.65 -14.70 -11.68
C PRO A 77 -16.60 -13.82 -10.98
N PRO A 78 -16.76 -12.48 -11.01
CA PRO A 78 -15.85 -11.57 -10.34
C PRO A 78 -15.67 -11.95 -8.87
N TYR A 79 -14.42 -12.04 -8.45
CA TYR A 79 -14.02 -12.50 -7.13
C TYR A 79 -13.30 -11.36 -6.44
N SER A 80 -13.81 -10.93 -5.28
CA SER A 80 -13.20 -9.90 -4.44
C SER A 80 -13.25 -10.36 -2.99
N PHE A 81 -12.09 -10.54 -2.38
CA PHE A 81 -11.98 -10.98 -0.99
C PHE A 81 -11.00 -10.10 -0.24
N SER A 82 -11.27 -9.92 1.04
CA SER A 82 -10.42 -9.20 1.97
C SER A 82 -10.32 -9.94 3.29
N ALA A 83 -9.17 -9.79 3.94
CA ALA A 83 -8.96 -10.21 5.32
C ALA A 83 -8.50 -9.02 6.14
N GLN A 84 -9.22 -8.75 7.21
CA GLN A 84 -8.87 -7.73 8.20
C GLN A 84 -8.20 -8.39 9.40
N LEU A 85 -7.07 -7.82 9.82
CA LEU A 85 -6.26 -8.30 10.92
C LEU A 85 -6.04 -7.16 11.91
N MET A 86 -6.33 -7.43 13.17
CA MET A 86 -5.99 -6.54 14.27
C MET A 86 -4.59 -6.89 14.77
N MET A 87 -3.70 -5.91 14.73
CA MET A 87 -2.35 -6.04 15.26
C MET A 87 -2.37 -5.78 16.78
N PRO A 88 -1.57 -6.50 17.58
CA PRO A 88 -1.53 -6.33 19.04
C PRO A 88 -1.14 -4.91 19.46
N THR A 89 -0.34 -4.23 18.64
CA THR A 89 0.15 -2.88 18.87
C THR A 89 0.10 -2.10 17.57
N ALA A 90 -0.28 -0.83 17.64
CA ALA A 90 -0.24 0.03 16.47
C ALA A 90 1.20 0.20 15.99
N THR A 91 1.43 0.02 14.69
CA THR A 91 2.77 0.02 14.10
C THR A 91 2.80 0.76 12.76
N ASP A 92 3.93 1.34 12.49
CA ASP A 92 4.33 1.90 11.21
C ASP A 92 5.55 1.15 10.63
N ASP A 93 6.04 0.10 11.29
CA ASP A 93 7.21 -0.69 10.87
C ASP A 93 6.87 -1.49 9.60
N THR A 94 7.66 -1.28 8.55
CA THR A 94 7.44 -1.85 7.24
C THR A 94 7.55 -3.39 7.23
N LEU A 95 8.45 -3.97 8.02
CA LEU A 95 8.61 -5.43 8.12
C LEU A 95 7.43 -6.05 8.85
N VAL A 96 6.94 -5.40 9.91
CA VAL A 96 5.76 -5.86 10.64
C VAL A 96 4.53 -5.79 9.72
N LEU A 97 4.27 -4.65 9.09
CA LEU A 97 3.14 -4.48 8.18
C LEU A 97 3.17 -5.49 7.02
N ALA A 98 4.34 -5.70 6.40
CA ALA A 98 4.48 -6.69 5.32
C ALA A 98 4.19 -8.12 5.80
N SER A 99 4.65 -8.48 7.00
CA SER A 99 4.39 -9.82 7.57
C SER A 99 2.89 -10.06 7.84
N TRP A 100 2.19 -9.07 8.39
CA TRP A 100 0.75 -9.14 8.62
C TRP A 100 -0.03 -9.16 7.30
N ALA A 101 0.38 -8.36 6.31
CA ALA A 101 -0.23 -8.35 5.00
C ALA A 101 -0.11 -9.72 4.30
N ARG A 102 1.05 -10.39 4.41
CA ARG A 102 1.24 -11.74 3.88
C ARG A 102 0.32 -12.76 4.58
N ARG A 103 0.26 -12.74 5.91
CA ARG A 103 -0.65 -13.62 6.68
C ARG A 103 -2.11 -13.43 6.27
N GLY A 104 -2.53 -12.19 6.00
CA GLY A 104 -3.89 -11.92 5.53
C GLY A 104 -4.12 -12.41 4.11
N LEU A 105 -3.13 -12.26 3.23
CA LEU A 105 -3.21 -12.72 1.85
C LEU A 105 -3.37 -14.23 1.80
N GLU A 106 -2.59 -14.98 2.58
CA GLU A 106 -2.66 -16.44 2.67
C GLU A 106 -4.05 -16.92 3.12
N ARG A 107 -4.80 -16.15 3.92
CA ARG A 107 -6.18 -16.48 4.34
C ARG A 107 -7.21 -16.32 3.24
N ILE A 108 -6.99 -15.43 2.28
CA ILE A 108 -7.94 -15.10 1.20
C ILE A 108 -7.51 -15.63 -0.16
N TRP A 109 -6.33 -16.24 -0.22
CA TRP A 109 -5.78 -16.79 -1.44
C TRP A 109 -6.62 -17.95 -1.93
N ARG A 110 -6.93 -17.95 -3.23
CA ARG A 110 -7.54 -19.08 -3.92
C ARG A 110 -6.69 -19.44 -5.14
N PRO A 111 -6.13 -20.67 -5.18
CA PRO A 111 -5.40 -21.12 -6.34
C PRO A 111 -6.33 -21.23 -7.56
N GLY A 112 -5.77 -21.09 -8.76
CA GLY A 112 -6.51 -21.18 -10.02
C GLY A 112 -7.27 -19.92 -10.44
N LEU A 113 -7.22 -18.84 -9.63
CA LEU A 113 -7.77 -17.54 -10.00
C LEU A 113 -6.71 -16.61 -10.60
N ARG A 114 -7.16 -15.73 -11.49
CA ARG A 114 -6.33 -14.67 -12.08
C ARG A 114 -6.65 -13.33 -11.44
N TYR A 115 -5.79 -12.90 -10.53
CA TYR A 115 -5.94 -11.64 -9.80
C TYR A 115 -5.42 -10.47 -10.62
N VAL A 116 -6.20 -9.38 -10.67
CA VAL A 116 -5.87 -8.17 -11.45
C VAL A 116 -5.56 -6.97 -10.59
N LYS A 117 -5.83 -7.04 -9.28
CA LYS A 117 -5.60 -5.97 -8.32
C LYS A 117 -5.42 -6.54 -6.92
N ALA A 118 -4.56 -5.88 -6.16
CA ALA A 118 -4.40 -6.14 -4.72
C ALA A 118 -4.04 -4.84 -4.00
N GLY A 119 -4.10 -4.89 -2.67
CA GLY A 119 -3.72 -3.76 -1.86
C GLY A 119 -3.82 -4.01 -0.37
N VAL A 120 -3.35 -3.03 0.38
CA VAL A 120 -3.54 -2.94 1.82
C VAL A 120 -4.27 -1.66 2.18
N VAL A 121 -5.10 -1.74 3.20
CA VAL A 121 -5.77 -0.62 3.86
C VAL A 121 -5.40 -0.68 5.33
N LEU A 122 -4.97 0.45 5.88
CA LEU A 122 -4.58 0.61 7.27
C LEU A 122 -5.60 1.50 7.97
N ASP A 123 -6.07 1.03 9.11
CA ASP A 123 -7.13 1.63 9.91
C ASP A 123 -6.73 1.60 11.40
N GLY A 124 -7.55 2.21 12.25
CA GLY A 124 -7.20 2.41 13.66
C GLY A 124 -5.91 3.23 13.76
N LEU A 125 -5.91 4.38 13.06
CA LEU A 125 -4.76 5.26 12.99
C LEU A 125 -4.64 6.03 14.30
N GLU A 126 -3.45 6.02 14.87
CA GLU A 126 -3.12 6.63 16.15
C GLU A 126 -1.79 7.37 16.02
N GLN A 127 -1.54 8.39 16.84
CA GLN A 127 -0.28 9.13 16.82
C GLN A 127 0.91 8.21 17.15
N ALA A 128 1.99 8.33 16.38
CA ALA A 128 3.24 7.63 16.61
C ALA A 128 4.07 8.40 17.65
N GLY A 129 4.41 7.76 18.77
CA GLY A 129 5.20 8.40 19.84
C GLY A 129 5.51 7.52 21.04
N ALA A 130 6.49 7.96 21.83
CA ALA A 130 7.04 7.30 23.02
C ALA A 130 6.08 7.30 24.24
N ASP A 131 5.11 8.22 24.27
CA ASP A 131 4.16 8.37 25.39
C ASP A 131 3.05 7.31 25.44
N ARG A 132 3.14 6.26 24.63
CA ARG A 132 2.28 5.09 24.79
C ARG A 132 2.89 4.18 25.81
N GLN A 133 2.10 3.86 26.84
CA GLN A 133 2.36 2.77 27.76
C GLN A 133 2.68 1.52 26.93
N ALA A 134 3.94 1.11 26.94
CA ALA A 134 4.35 -0.16 26.39
C ALA A 134 3.48 -1.23 27.06
N ALA A 135 2.86 -2.12 26.28
CA ALA A 135 2.27 -3.30 26.88
C ALA A 135 3.32 -3.96 27.78
N LEU A 136 2.91 -4.55 28.90
CA LEU A 136 3.82 -5.16 29.88
C LEU A 136 4.74 -6.23 29.26
N PHE A 137 4.36 -6.73 28.08
CA PHE A 137 5.07 -7.67 27.22
C PHE A 137 5.31 -7.12 25.81
N ALA A 138 5.36 -5.79 25.62
CA ALA A 138 5.51 -5.18 24.30
C ALA A 138 6.83 -5.56 23.67
N ASP A 139 6.71 -6.56 22.79
CA ASP A 139 7.70 -7.16 21.94
C ASP A 139 8.59 -6.15 21.20
N VAL A 140 9.75 -6.67 20.81
CA VAL A 140 10.78 -6.24 19.83
C VAL A 140 10.30 -5.34 18.68
N ALA A 141 9.00 -5.33 18.35
CA ALA A 141 8.36 -4.53 17.31
C ALA A 141 8.51 -3.00 17.48
N ARG A 142 8.79 -2.49 18.70
CA ARG A 142 8.94 -1.05 18.95
C ARG A 142 10.25 -0.67 19.62
N SER A 143 11.33 -1.37 19.29
CA SER A 143 12.66 -0.98 19.77
C SER A 143 13.09 0.36 19.14
N PRO A 144 13.83 1.21 19.87
CA PRO A 144 14.44 2.43 19.31
C PRO A 144 15.29 2.14 18.05
N GLU A 145 15.87 0.95 17.98
CA GLU A 145 16.64 0.47 16.83
C GLU A 145 15.77 0.29 15.58
N ARG A 146 14.56 -0.27 15.71
CA ARG A 146 13.61 -0.39 14.60
C ARG A 146 13.16 0.98 14.09
N THR A 147 12.89 1.93 14.99
CA THR A 147 12.55 3.29 14.59
C THR A 147 13.69 3.95 13.80
N LYS A 148 14.93 3.82 14.28
CA LYS A 148 16.13 4.31 13.58
C LYS A 148 16.31 3.62 12.22
N LEU A 149 16.11 2.30 12.16
CA LEU A 149 16.20 1.52 10.93
C LEU A 149 15.18 2.01 9.90
N MET A 150 13.91 2.15 10.28
CA MET A 150 12.86 2.63 9.38
C MET A 150 13.15 4.06 8.89
N GLY A 151 13.63 4.95 9.78
CA GLY A 151 14.07 6.28 9.40
C GLY A 151 15.24 6.27 8.41
N ALA A 152 16.23 5.40 8.60
CA ALA A 152 17.35 5.23 7.67
C ALA A 152 16.89 4.71 6.30
N VAL A 153 16.01 3.71 6.28
CA VAL A 153 15.43 3.17 5.04
C VAL A 153 14.67 4.25 4.28
N ASP A 154 13.86 5.05 4.98
CA ASP A 154 13.11 6.15 4.36
C ASP A 154 14.04 7.24 3.83
N ALA A 155 15.09 7.59 4.57
CA ALA A 155 16.09 8.57 4.14
C ALA A 155 16.83 8.11 2.87
N LEU A 156 17.22 6.84 2.80
CA LEU A 156 17.85 6.25 1.61
C LEU A 156 16.88 6.27 0.42
N ASN A 157 15.62 5.89 0.61
CA ASN A 157 14.60 5.94 -0.44
C ASN A 157 14.27 7.38 -0.87
N GLY A 158 14.35 8.36 0.04
CA GLY A 158 14.20 9.78 -0.30
C GLY A 158 15.37 10.29 -1.16
N ARG A 159 16.59 9.88 -0.84
CA ARG A 159 17.81 10.35 -1.51
C ARG A 159 18.07 9.67 -2.85
N TYR A 160 17.87 8.36 -2.93
CA TYR A 160 18.22 7.54 -4.10
C TYR A 160 17.01 7.15 -4.97
N GLY A 161 15.83 7.65 -4.62
CA GLY A 161 14.58 7.37 -5.32
C GLY A 161 13.75 6.29 -4.63
N GLY A 162 12.43 6.44 -4.73
CA GLY A 162 11.49 5.53 -4.09
C GLY A 162 11.68 4.09 -4.55
N GLY A 163 12.04 3.20 -3.62
CA GLY A 163 12.31 1.80 -3.90
C GLY A 163 13.78 1.46 -4.13
N ALA A 164 14.72 2.36 -3.81
CA ALA A 164 16.15 2.04 -3.76
C ALA A 164 16.47 0.96 -2.71
N VAL A 165 15.83 1.04 -1.53
CA VAL A 165 15.89 0.03 -0.48
C VAL A 165 14.51 -0.56 -0.28
N ARG A 166 14.43 -1.89 -0.37
CA ARG A 166 13.16 -2.64 -0.37
C ARG A 166 13.25 -3.85 0.53
N VAL A 167 12.10 -4.24 1.06
CA VAL A 167 11.98 -5.51 1.78
C VAL A 167 12.13 -6.67 0.78
N ALA A 168 12.83 -7.73 1.18
CA ALA A 168 13.10 -8.87 0.30
C ALA A 168 11.82 -9.46 -0.32
N ALA A 169 10.74 -9.55 0.46
CA ALA A 169 9.45 -10.03 -0.01
C ALA A 169 8.86 -9.19 -1.16
N ALA A 170 9.28 -7.93 -1.31
CA ALA A 170 8.82 -7.01 -2.34
C ALA A 170 9.77 -6.93 -3.55
N VAL A 171 10.75 -7.82 -3.67
CA VAL A 171 11.75 -7.81 -4.74
C VAL A 171 11.61 -9.08 -5.57
N ALA A 172 11.49 -8.93 -6.90
CA ALA A 172 11.53 -10.06 -7.82
C ALA A 172 12.94 -10.68 -7.85
N ALA A 173 13.05 -11.93 -8.33
CA ALA A 173 14.35 -12.58 -8.44
C ALA A 173 15.34 -11.72 -9.28
N PRO A 174 16.65 -11.76 -8.97
CA PRO A 174 17.64 -11.01 -9.73
C PRO A 174 17.52 -11.24 -11.25
N GLY A 175 17.44 -10.16 -12.02
CA GLY A 175 17.28 -10.20 -13.47
C GLY A 175 15.84 -10.37 -13.97
N GLN A 176 14.85 -10.49 -13.08
CA GLN A 176 13.44 -10.53 -13.46
C GLN A 176 12.75 -9.19 -13.24
N GLN A 177 11.88 -8.83 -14.19
CA GLN A 177 10.97 -7.71 -14.02
C GLN A 177 9.82 -8.11 -13.09
N GLU A 178 9.36 -7.17 -12.28
CA GLU A 178 8.25 -7.39 -11.36
C GLU A 178 6.94 -7.63 -12.12
N PRO A 179 6.32 -8.81 -11.99
CA PRO A 179 5.12 -9.13 -12.75
C PRO A 179 3.90 -8.31 -12.30
N TRP A 180 3.94 -7.76 -11.07
CA TRP A 180 2.91 -6.85 -10.54
C TRP A 180 3.13 -5.38 -10.92
N GLY A 181 4.11 -5.09 -11.78
CA GLY A 181 4.31 -3.76 -12.34
C GLY A 181 3.08 -3.25 -13.09
N MET A 182 2.82 -1.95 -13.01
CA MET A 182 1.76 -1.29 -13.77
C MET A 182 2.14 -1.21 -15.26
N ARG A 183 1.21 -1.51 -16.16
CA ARG A 183 1.37 -1.27 -17.59
C ARG A 183 1.32 0.24 -17.88
N ARG A 184 2.39 0.79 -18.46
CA ARG A 184 2.56 2.24 -18.74
C ARG A 184 2.77 2.56 -20.22
N GLU A 185 2.46 1.63 -21.11
CA GLU A 185 2.69 1.77 -22.56
C GLU A 185 1.87 2.91 -23.20
N ALA A 186 0.68 3.21 -22.67
CA ALA A 186 -0.16 4.31 -23.13
C ALA A 186 0.12 5.64 -22.40
N LYS A 187 1.23 5.74 -21.66
CA LYS A 187 1.59 6.98 -20.95
C LYS A 187 2.08 8.00 -21.98
N SER A 188 1.46 9.18 -22.02
CA SER A 188 1.97 10.31 -22.80
C SER A 188 3.39 10.69 -22.36
N PRO A 189 4.21 11.23 -23.27
CA PRO A 189 5.53 11.72 -22.90
C PRO A 189 5.43 12.77 -21.78
N ALA A 190 6.42 12.76 -20.89
CA ALA A 190 6.46 13.58 -19.71
C ALA A 190 6.94 15.01 -20.03
N PHE A 191 6.20 15.70 -20.90
CA PHE A 191 6.55 17.02 -21.45
C PHE A 191 6.96 18.06 -20.40
N THR A 192 6.32 18.03 -19.23
CA THR A 192 6.54 19.03 -18.17
C THR A 192 7.60 18.64 -17.15
N THR A 193 8.05 17.38 -17.15
CA THR A 193 8.89 16.83 -16.06
C THR A 193 10.16 16.14 -16.55
N LYS A 194 10.31 15.90 -17.85
CA LYS A 194 11.53 15.36 -18.46
C LYS A 194 11.86 16.08 -19.76
N TRP A 195 13.01 16.74 -19.76
CA TRP A 195 13.54 17.45 -20.92
C TRP A 195 13.66 16.56 -22.17
N GLY A 196 14.11 15.31 -22.01
CA GLY A 196 14.24 14.36 -23.13
C GLY A 196 12.93 13.84 -23.71
N GLU A 197 11.79 14.14 -23.08
CA GLU A 197 10.45 13.74 -23.55
C GLU A 197 9.67 14.96 -24.10
N LEU A 198 10.34 16.10 -24.32
CA LEU A 198 9.77 17.28 -25.00
C LEU A 198 9.52 17.01 -26.48
N TRP A 199 8.60 17.78 -27.08
CA TRP A 199 8.37 17.74 -28.52
C TRP A 199 9.64 18.12 -29.28
N GLN A 200 10.08 17.23 -30.17
CA GLN A 200 11.18 17.51 -31.09
C GLN A 200 10.59 18.04 -32.40
N VAL A 201 10.90 19.30 -32.72
CA VAL A 201 10.64 19.86 -34.04
C VAL A 201 11.78 19.42 -34.95
N ARG A 202 11.47 18.65 -36.00
CA ARG A 202 12.45 18.33 -37.05
C ARG A 202 12.37 19.43 -38.10
N CYS A 203 13.49 20.10 -38.33
CA CYS A 203 13.70 21.01 -39.46
C CYS A 203 14.25 20.25 -40.65
#